data_AF-A0A8T4QGH2-F1
#
_entry.id   AF-A0A8T4QGH2-F1
#
_cell.length_a   1.000
_cell.length_b   1.000
_cell.length_c   1.000
_cell.angle_alpha   90.00
_cell.angle_beta   90.00
_cell.angle_gamma   90.00
#
_symmetry.space_group_name_H-M   'P 1'
#
loop_
_entity.id
_entity.type
_entity.pdbx_description
1 polymer ?
#
loop_
_entity_poly.entity_id
_entity_poly.type
_entity_poly.pdbx_seq_one_letter_code
_entity_poly.pdbx_strand_id
1 'polypeptide(L)'
;MKKIFLIIALIVILGCAQTKNFAYGIKQINSLNSKYNVTMETYPKTMQKISLMLNDLKELKKLRLEAGQESFDYIVDYRSLNLEAEKLYIEGRKYGGAGTTKDGFGCKSRPLIIESVSLRNSSALKGFEAAGLLNEFVGKYPEESKSAGLSFKNVLFLNATFYEISKDARRDSNVINNFCPKNVTLELYQEEFRKKTNMSEDFINKLSYEEAVPIWKKVRGIG
;
A
#
# COMPACT_ATOMS: atom_id res chain seq x y z
N MET A 1 -1.60 70.25 4.79
CA MET A 1 -2.19 68.89 4.76
C MET A 1 -1.88 68.16 3.46
N LYS A 2 -0.63 67.70 3.23
CA LYS A 2 -0.27 66.86 2.05
C LYS A 2 0.88 65.85 2.28
N LYS A 3 1.35 65.68 3.52
CA LYS A 3 2.51 64.80 3.84
C LYS A 3 2.16 63.55 4.67
N ILE A 4 0.89 63.34 5.02
CA ILE A 4 0.47 62.22 5.89
C ILE A 4 -0.03 61.00 5.09
N PHE A 5 -0.32 61.14 3.80
CA PHE A 5 -0.84 60.05 2.99
C PHE A 5 0.20 59.09 2.39
N LEU A 6 1.51 59.41 2.48
CA LEU A 6 2.54 58.57 1.84
C LEU A 6 3.11 57.46 2.75
N ILE A 7 2.80 57.47 4.05
CA ILE A 7 3.35 56.49 5.00
C ILE A 7 2.40 55.29 5.20
N ILE A 8 1.10 55.45 4.91
CA ILE A 8 0.10 54.39 5.09
C ILE A 8 0.06 53.43 3.87
N ALA A 9 0.56 53.84 2.71
CA ALA A 9 0.61 52.99 1.52
C ALA A 9 1.78 51.99 1.49
N LEU A 10 2.78 52.11 2.38
CA LEU A 10 3.90 51.17 2.45
C LEU A 10 3.70 50.02 3.45
N ILE A 11 2.61 50.03 4.22
CA ILE A 11 2.34 49.02 5.26
C ILE A 11 1.44 47.87 4.74
N VAL A 12 0.94 47.97 3.50
CA VAL A 12 -0.09 47.03 2.96
C VAL A 12 0.43 46.09 1.86
N ILE A 13 1.75 46.05 1.58
CA ILE A 13 2.33 45.07 0.62
C ILE A 13 3.40 44.18 1.27
N LEU A 14 3.32 43.97 2.59
CA LEU A 14 3.82 42.74 3.21
C LEU A 14 2.69 41.70 3.15
N GLY A 15 2.26 41.38 1.92
CA GLY A 15 1.68 40.06 1.70
C GLY A 15 2.75 39.08 2.18
N CYS A 16 2.49 38.35 3.25
CA CYS A 16 3.33 37.24 3.67
C CYS A 16 3.38 36.24 2.52
N ALA A 17 4.27 36.46 1.55
CA ALA A 17 4.68 35.46 0.60
C ALA A 17 5.32 34.38 1.45
N GLN A 18 4.52 33.41 1.87
CA GLN A 18 4.98 32.32 2.68
C GLN A 18 6.04 31.59 1.85
N THR A 19 7.30 31.72 2.26
CA THR A 19 8.44 31.12 1.58
C THR A 19 8.14 29.65 1.39
N LYS A 20 8.20 29.17 0.14
CA LYS A 20 7.86 27.77 -0.19
C LYS A 20 9.04 26.87 0.19
N ASN A 21 9.31 26.75 1.48
CA ASN A 21 10.37 25.90 2.02
C ASN A 21 9.84 24.52 2.46
N PHE A 22 10.70 23.68 3.01
CA PHE A 22 10.32 22.37 3.53
C PHE A 22 9.12 22.41 4.49
N ALA A 23 9.09 23.36 5.43
CA ALA A 23 7.99 23.51 6.38
C ALA A 23 6.66 23.85 5.68
N TYR A 24 6.69 24.62 4.59
CA TYR A 24 5.52 24.79 3.72
C TYR A 24 5.08 23.46 3.11
N GLY A 25 6.02 22.66 2.59
CA GLY A 25 5.75 21.32 2.07
C GLY A 25 5.07 20.40 3.10
N ILE A 26 5.59 20.36 4.33
CA ILE A 26 4.97 19.58 5.43
C ILE A 26 3.55 20.05 5.73
N LYS A 27 3.28 21.36 5.71
CA LYS A 27 1.91 21.87 5.87
C LYS A 27 0.97 21.37 4.76
N GLN A 28 1.45 21.26 3.52
CA GLN A 28 0.65 20.69 2.42
C GLN A 28 0.36 19.20 2.64
N ILE A 29 1.35 18.43 3.10
CA ILE A 29 1.16 17.01 3.46
C ILE A 29 0.17 16.88 4.62
N ASN A 30 0.25 17.73 5.64
CA ASN A 30 -0.68 17.70 6.78
C ASN A 30 -2.11 18.09 6.39
N SER A 31 -2.27 19.05 5.47
CA SER A 31 -3.57 19.38 4.86
C SER A 31 -4.14 18.17 4.12
N LEU A 32 -3.30 17.48 3.34
CA LEU A 32 -3.70 16.27 2.63
C LEU A 32 -4.09 15.13 3.60
N ASN A 33 -3.28 14.90 4.64
CA ASN A 33 -3.57 13.93 5.68
C ASN A 33 -4.92 14.23 6.37
N SER A 34 -5.20 15.50 6.65
CA SER A 34 -6.47 15.94 7.23
C SER A 34 -7.66 15.68 6.32
N LYS A 35 -7.52 15.92 5.00
CA LYS A 35 -8.55 15.62 3.98
C LYS A 35 -9.00 14.15 4.03
N TYR A 36 -8.08 13.23 4.34
CA TYR A 36 -8.37 11.79 4.41
C TYR A 36 -8.56 11.26 5.85
N ASN A 37 -8.52 12.13 6.86
CA ASN A 37 -8.58 11.79 8.28
C ASN A 37 -7.49 10.77 8.69
N VAL A 38 -6.24 11.07 8.32
CA VAL A 38 -5.06 10.26 8.61
C VAL A 38 -3.93 11.13 9.14
N THR A 39 -2.84 10.48 9.53
CA THR A 39 -1.55 11.06 9.93
C THR A 39 -0.46 10.52 9.01
N MET A 40 0.80 10.92 9.22
CA MET A 40 1.95 10.35 8.51
C MET A 40 2.12 8.83 8.73
N GLU A 41 1.59 8.31 9.83
CA GLU A 41 1.74 6.93 10.27
C GLU A 41 0.47 6.08 10.06
N THR A 42 -0.67 6.70 9.82
CA THR A 42 -1.96 6.00 9.64
C THR A 42 -2.43 6.07 8.20
N TYR A 43 -3.41 5.25 7.83
CA TYR A 43 -3.85 5.08 6.45
C TYR A 43 -5.36 5.22 6.32
N PRO A 44 -5.86 5.62 5.13
CA PRO A 44 -7.29 5.58 4.87
C PRO A 44 -7.80 4.14 4.94
N LYS A 45 -8.99 3.93 5.51
CA LYS A 45 -9.55 2.58 5.74
C LYS A 45 -9.95 1.80 4.47
N THR A 46 -9.95 2.43 3.30
CA THR A 46 -10.43 1.81 2.05
C THR A 46 -9.45 2.00 0.91
N MET A 47 -9.36 1.00 0.03
CA MET A 47 -8.50 1.05 -1.17
C MET A 47 -8.84 2.22 -2.10
N GLN A 48 -10.12 2.61 -2.19
CA GLN A 48 -10.55 3.77 -2.97
C GLN A 48 -9.97 5.06 -2.40
N LYS A 49 -10.07 5.29 -1.09
CA LYS A 49 -9.50 6.48 -0.44
C LYS A 49 -7.98 6.49 -0.53
N ILE A 50 -7.32 5.33 -0.39
CA ILE A 50 -5.87 5.21 -0.60
C ILE A 50 -5.51 5.63 -2.05
N SER A 51 -6.25 5.14 -3.05
CA SER A 51 -5.97 5.47 -4.45
C SER A 51 -6.17 6.96 -4.76
N LEU A 52 -7.19 7.59 -4.18
CA LEU A 52 -7.40 9.04 -4.29
C LEU A 52 -6.26 9.82 -3.62
N MET A 53 -5.83 9.40 -2.42
CA MET A 53 -4.72 10.04 -1.72
C MET A 53 -3.39 9.88 -2.46
N LEU A 54 -3.15 8.73 -3.09
CA LEU A 54 -1.96 8.51 -3.95
C LEU A 54 -1.94 9.47 -5.14
N ASN A 55 -3.09 9.73 -5.77
CA ASN A 55 -3.18 10.69 -6.86
C ASN A 55 -2.91 12.12 -6.37
N ASP A 56 -3.48 12.50 -5.22
CA ASP A 56 -3.20 13.81 -4.63
C ASP A 56 -1.72 13.96 -4.23
N LEU A 57 -1.06 12.90 -3.75
CA LEU A 57 0.39 12.90 -3.49
C LEU A 57 1.21 13.07 -4.77
N LYS A 58 0.81 12.44 -5.88
CA LYS A 58 1.45 12.64 -7.19
C LYS A 58 1.35 14.09 -7.65
N GLU A 59 0.20 14.73 -7.44
CA GLU A 59 0.06 16.16 -7.73
C GLU A 59 0.89 17.01 -6.76
N LEU A 60 0.91 16.66 -5.48
CA LEU A 60 1.71 17.35 -4.47
C LEU A 60 3.21 17.25 -4.75
N LYS A 61 3.70 16.14 -5.30
CA LYS A 61 5.09 15.96 -5.72
C LYS A 61 5.53 16.97 -6.79
N LYS A 62 4.60 17.55 -7.54
CA LYS A 62 4.90 18.59 -8.55
C LYS A 62 5.14 19.96 -7.92
N LEU A 63 4.88 20.13 -6.62
CA LEU A 63 5.16 21.36 -5.89
C LEU A 63 6.65 21.67 -5.94
N ARG A 64 6.97 22.90 -6.37
CA ARG A 64 8.34 23.42 -6.36
C ARG A 64 8.57 24.26 -5.11
N LEU A 65 9.53 23.82 -4.32
CA LEU A 65 10.02 24.49 -3.13
C LEU A 65 11.30 25.27 -3.46
N GLU A 66 11.43 26.44 -2.85
CA GLU A 66 12.61 27.31 -2.95
C GLU A 66 13.78 26.76 -2.11
N ALA A 67 13.47 26.00 -1.04
CA ALA A 67 14.45 25.34 -0.18
C ALA A 67 13.90 24.03 0.38
N GLY A 68 14.75 23.01 0.49
CA GLY A 68 14.38 21.70 1.04
C GLY A 68 13.54 20.82 0.10
N GLN A 69 13.69 21.01 -1.22
CA GLN A 69 12.99 20.19 -2.23
C GLN A 69 13.34 18.70 -2.10
N GLU A 70 14.64 18.37 -2.01
CA GLU A 70 15.09 16.97 -1.94
C GLU A 70 14.52 16.25 -0.70
N SER A 71 14.66 16.85 0.48
CA SER A 71 14.07 16.36 1.73
C SER A 71 12.55 16.21 1.66
N PHE A 72 11.86 17.10 0.94
CA PHE A 72 10.42 17.01 0.73
C PHE A 72 10.05 15.84 -0.19
N ASP A 73 10.80 15.64 -1.28
CA ASP A 73 10.59 14.53 -2.21
C ASP A 73 10.73 13.18 -1.49
N TYR A 74 11.71 13.03 -0.58
CA TYR A 74 11.85 11.84 0.27
C TYR A 74 10.58 11.51 1.04
N ILE A 75 9.95 12.50 1.68
CA ILE A 75 8.73 12.27 2.47
C ILE A 75 7.55 11.92 1.59
N VAL A 76 7.39 12.60 0.45
CA VAL A 76 6.30 12.32 -0.50
C VAL A 76 6.44 10.90 -1.06
N ASP A 77 7.65 10.46 -1.37
CA ASP A 77 7.93 9.13 -1.89
C ASP A 77 7.77 8.05 -0.83
N TYR A 78 8.30 8.28 0.38
CA TYR A 78 8.03 7.45 1.56
C TYR A 78 6.52 7.25 1.75
N ARG A 79 5.75 8.35 1.78
CA ARG A 79 4.32 8.28 2.03
C ARG A 79 3.57 7.56 0.91
N SER A 80 3.99 7.75 -0.34
CA SER A 80 3.41 7.07 -1.50
C SER A 80 3.65 5.56 -1.44
N LEU A 81 4.88 5.11 -1.24
CA LEU A 81 5.20 3.69 -1.11
C LEU A 81 4.48 3.04 0.07
N ASN A 82 4.39 3.74 1.21
CA ASN A 82 3.72 3.23 2.39
C ASN A 82 2.20 3.05 2.14
N LEU A 83 1.57 3.95 1.38
CA LEU A 83 0.17 3.82 0.96
C LEU A 83 -0.03 2.71 -0.08
N GLU A 84 0.90 2.53 -1.02
CA GLU A 84 0.88 1.41 -1.98
C GLU A 84 0.99 0.06 -1.25
N ALA A 85 1.88 -0.02 -0.25
CA ALA A 85 2.03 -1.19 0.60
C ALA A 85 0.72 -1.51 1.34
N GLU A 86 0.07 -0.51 1.95
CA GLU A 86 -1.22 -0.72 2.64
C GLU A 86 -2.33 -1.12 1.66
N LYS A 87 -2.38 -0.53 0.46
CA LYS A 87 -3.36 -0.92 -0.57
C LYS A 87 -3.26 -2.42 -0.89
N LEU A 88 -2.04 -2.90 -1.14
CA LEU A 88 -1.76 -4.31 -1.40
C LEU A 88 -2.07 -5.20 -0.20
N TYR A 89 -1.83 -4.71 1.02
CA TYR A 89 -2.16 -5.44 2.25
C TYR A 89 -3.68 -5.61 2.42
N ILE A 90 -4.46 -4.55 2.21
CA ILE A 90 -5.93 -4.61 2.24
C ILE A 90 -6.43 -5.57 1.15
N GLU A 91 -5.90 -5.47 -0.07
CA GLU A 91 -6.27 -6.35 -1.16
C GLU A 91 -5.94 -7.82 -0.85
N GLY A 92 -4.77 -8.09 -0.27
CA GLY A 92 -4.37 -9.44 0.14
C GLY A 92 -5.25 -10.04 1.22
N ARG A 93 -5.97 -9.22 1.99
CA ARG A 93 -6.93 -9.65 3.03
C ARG A 93 -8.37 -9.75 2.55
N LYS A 94 -8.67 -9.43 1.27
CA LYS A 94 -10.04 -9.46 0.74
C LYS A 94 -10.74 -10.82 0.87
N TYR A 95 -9.97 -11.90 0.99
CA TYR A 95 -10.46 -13.26 1.14
C TYR A 95 -10.72 -13.71 2.59
N GLY A 96 -10.41 -12.87 3.60
CA GLY A 96 -10.55 -13.24 5.01
C GLY A 96 -9.84 -14.56 5.33
N GLY A 97 -10.49 -15.44 6.09
CA GLY A 97 -9.95 -16.75 6.45
C GLY A 97 -9.64 -17.65 5.25
N ALA A 98 -10.35 -17.50 4.13
CA ALA A 98 -10.10 -18.29 2.91
C ALA A 98 -8.78 -17.92 2.20
N GLY A 99 -8.18 -16.78 2.54
CA GLY A 99 -6.89 -16.32 2.00
C GLY A 99 -5.67 -16.73 2.84
N THR A 100 -5.84 -17.51 3.90
CA THR A 100 -4.75 -17.83 4.83
C THR A 100 -4.70 -19.29 5.29
N THR A 101 -3.51 -19.61 5.80
CA THR A 101 -3.13 -20.69 6.69
C THR A 101 -3.94 -20.97 7.95
N LYS A 102 -4.29 -19.85 8.58
CA LYS A 102 -4.45 -19.72 10.04
C LYS A 102 -5.75 -20.34 10.55
N ASP A 103 -6.82 -20.21 9.78
CA ASP A 103 -8.19 -20.45 10.25
C ASP A 103 -8.71 -21.84 9.83
N GLY A 104 -7.79 -22.78 9.58
CA GLY A 104 -8.10 -24.03 8.89
C GLY A 104 -8.30 -23.80 7.39
N PHE A 105 -7.75 -24.69 6.56
CA PHE A 105 -7.84 -24.56 5.10
C PHE A 105 -8.03 -25.92 4.44
N GLY A 106 -8.62 -25.89 3.24
CA GLY A 106 -8.66 -27.03 2.34
C GLY A 106 -7.98 -26.69 1.02
N CYS A 107 -7.61 -27.71 0.24
CA CYS A 107 -6.88 -27.50 -1.02
C CYS A 107 -7.66 -26.68 -2.06
N LYS A 108 -8.99 -26.65 -1.96
CA LYS A 108 -9.83 -25.78 -2.78
C LYS A 108 -9.57 -24.28 -2.55
N SER A 109 -9.06 -23.90 -1.38
CA SER A 109 -8.72 -22.50 -1.07
C SER A 109 -7.33 -22.09 -1.60
N ARG A 110 -6.54 -23.04 -2.12
CA ARG A 110 -5.18 -22.79 -2.64
C ARG A 110 -5.08 -21.54 -3.53
N PRO A 111 -5.91 -21.31 -4.56
CA PRO A 111 -5.77 -20.15 -5.42
C PRO A 111 -5.97 -18.82 -4.67
N LEU A 112 -6.87 -18.78 -3.69
CA LEU A 112 -7.10 -17.59 -2.88
C LEU A 112 -5.94 -17.33 -1.93
N ILE A 113 -5.40 -18.39 -1.32
CA ILE A 113 -4.22 -18.32 -0.45
C ILE A 113 -3.00 -17.87 -1.24
N ILE A 114 -2.73 -18.45 -2.41
CA ILE A 114 -1.59 -18.09 -3.26
C ILE A 114 -1.69 -16.63 -3.71
N GLU A 115 -2.88 -16.17 -4.11
CA GLU A 115 -3.08 -14.76 -4.48
C GLU A 115 -2.89 -13.82 -3.28
N SER A 116 -3.47 -14.17 -2.12
CA SER A 116 -3.27 -13.42 -0.87
C SER A 116 -1.80 -13.34 -0.48
N VAL A 117 -1.06 -14.45 -0.57
CA VAL A 117 0.39 -14.53 -0.31
C VAL A 117 1.15 -13.61 -1.26
N SER A 118 0.83 -13.65 -2.56
CA SER A 118 1.48 -12.78 -3.55
C SER A 118 1.27 -11.30 -3.22
N LEU A 119 0.03 -10.88 -2.93
CA LEU A 119 -0.30 -9.50 -2.57
C LEU A 119 0.38 -9.06 -1.27
N ARG A 120 0.38 -9.91 -0.23
CA ARG A 120 1.06 -9.62 1.04
C ARG A 120 2.58 -9.53 0.90
N ASN A 121 3.19 -10.35 0.05
CA ASN A 121 4.62 -10.23 -0.26
C ASN A 121 4.93 -8.93 -1.00
N SER A 122 4.13 -8.57 -2.01
CA SER A 122 4.28 -7.29 -2.73
C SER A 122 4.10 -6.09 -1.79
N SER A 123 3.13 -6.16 -0.88
CA SER A 123 2.95 -5.18 0.20
C SER A 123 4.21 -5.04 1.06
N ALA A 124 4.76 -6.16 1.53
CA ALA A 124 5.97 -6.15 2.35
C ALA A 124 7.18 -5.56 1.61
N LEU A 125 7.37 -5.90 0.34
CA LEU A 125 8.45 -5.32 -0.48
C LEU A 125 8.35 -3.79 -0.58
N LYS A 126 7.15 -3.27 -0.87
CA LYS A 126 6.90 -1.83 -0.90
C LYS A 126 7.09 -1.17 0.46
N GLY A 127 6.70 -1.88 1.51
CA GLY A 127 6.89 -1.43 2.88
C GLY A 127 8.37 -1.35 3.31
N PHE A 128 9.19 -2.31 2.93
CA PHE A 128 10.64 -2.26 3.16
C PHE A 128 11.31 -1.14 2.35
N GLU A 129 10.87 -0.91 1.11
CA GLU A 129 11.32 0.22 0.29
C GLU A 129 10.99 1.56 0.97
N ALA A 130 9.77 1.70 1.49
CA ALA A 130 9.34 2.88 2.25
C ALA A 130 10.17 3.08 3.53
N ALA A 131 10.48 1.99 4.26
CA ALA A 131 11.34 2.05 5.44
C ALA A 131 12.77 2.46 5.10
N GLY A 132 13.31 2.01 3.97
CA GLY A 132 14.60 2.43 3.44
C GLY A 132 14.65 3.93 3.17
N LEU A 133 13.66 4.46 2.46
CA LEU A 133 13.56 5.91 2.20
C LEU A 133 13.43 6.73 3.48
N LEU A 134 12.62 6.26 4.44
CA LEU A 134 12.47 6.95 5.71
C LEU A 134 13.78 6.94 6.52
N ASN A 135 14.52 5.83 6.49
CA ASN A 135 15.82 5.72 7.14
C ASN A 135 16.84 6.68 6.55
N GLU A 136 16.90 6.75 5.21
CA GLU A 136 17.77 7.70 4.51
C GLU A 136 17.38 9.15 4.81
N PHE A 137 16.09 9.47 4.79
CA PHE A 137 15.58 10.80 5.13
C PHE A 137 15.97 11.24 6.55
N VAL A 138 15.74 10.38 7.56
CA VAL A 138 16.07 10.69 8.95
C VAL A 138 17.59 10.84 9.15
N GLY A 139 18.39 10.03 8.46
CA GLY A 139 19.85 10.12 8.54
C GLY A 139 20.44 11.34 7.83
N LYS A 140 19.90 11.68 6.66
CA LYS A 140 20.43 12.76 5.80
C LYS A 140 19.90 14.14 6.16
N TYR A 141 18.68 14.25 6.69
CA TYR A 141 18.00 15.51 7.02
C TYR A 141 17.44 15.50 8.45
N PRO A 142 18.30 15.48 9.48
CA PRO A 142 17.88 15.31 10.85
C PRO A 142 16.95 16.43 11.37
N GLU A 143 17.21 17.70 11.02
CA GLU A 143 16.37 18.82 11.45
C GLU A 143 14.99 18.81 10.77
N GLU A 144 14.96 18.57 9.46
CA GLU A 144 13.72 18.39 8.71
C GLU A 144 12.92 17.21 9.24
N SER A 145 13.57 16.07 9.54
CA SER A 145 12.90 14.89 10.07
C SER A 145 12.26 15.15 11.43
N LYS A 146 12.97 15.86 12.31
CA LYS A 146 12.43 16.30 13.61
C LYS A 146 11.23 17.22 13.44
N SER A 147 11.29 18.16 12.49
CA SER A 147 10.18 19.07 12.20
C SER A 147 8.96 18.36 11.60
N ALA A 148 9.17 17.23 10.90
CA ALA A 148 8.12 16.37 10.37
C ALA A 148 7.59 15.35 11.40
N GLY A 149 8.17 15.29 12.61
CA GLY A 149 7.82 14.32 13.64
C GLY A 149 8.24 12.89 13.30
N LEU A 150 9.27 12.72 12.47
CA LEU A 150 9.78 11.43 12.02
C LEU A 150 11.15 11.14 12.63
N SER A 151 11.41 9.88 12.93
CA SER A 151 12.62 9.42 13.62
C SER A 151 12.97 7.98 13.26
N PHE A 152 14.14 7.51 13.67
CA PHE A 152 14.53 6.10 13.54
C PHE A 152 13.56 5.14 14.25
N LYS A 153 12.83 5.61 15.27
CA LYS A 153 11.76 4.82 15.89
C LYS A 153 10.68 4.48 14.86
N ASN A 154 10.27 5.44 14.04
CA ASN A 154 9.27 5.23 12.98
C ASN A 154 9.76 4.21 11.95
N VAL A 155 11.04 4.27 11.57
CA VAL A 155 11.69 3.28 10.69
C VAL A 155 11.58 1.88 11.28
N LEU A 156 11.90 1.70 12.56
CA LEU A 156 11.84 0.40 13.24
C LEU A 156 10.41 -0.16 13.27
N PHE A 157 9.41 0.65 13.62
CA PHE A 157 8.01 0.21 13.62
C PHE A 157 7.52 -0.20 12.23
N LEU A 158 7.89 0.59 11.21
CA LEU A 158 7.52 0.28 9.84
C LEU A 158 8.15 -1.03 9.37
N ASN A 159 9.45 -1.21 9.61
CA ASN A 159 10.18 -2.42 9.26
C ASN A 159 9.60 -3.66 9.98
N ALA A 160 9.32 -3.56 11.29
CA ALA A 160 8.70 -4.64 12.05
C ALA A 160 7.30 -5.02 11.52
N THR A 161 6.50 -4.03 11.13
CA THR A 161 5.16 -4.25 10.55
C THR A 161 5.25 -5.09 9.27
N PHE A 162 6.11 -4.69 8.33
CA PHE A 162 6.23 -5.39 7.05
C PHE A 162 6.99 -6.72 7.15
N TYR A 163 7.86 -6.86 8.15
CA TYR A 163 8.45 -8.15 8.51
C TYR A 163 7.39 -9.17 8.91
N GLU A 164 6.46 -8.82 9.79
CA GLU A 164 5.38 -9.74 10.18
C GLU A 164 4.45 -10.08 9.02
N ILE A 165 4.14 -9.11 8.14
CA ILE A 165 3.37 -9.37 6.91
C ILE A 165 4.10 -10.39 6.00
N SER A 166 5.40 -10.19 5.76
CA SER A 166 6.22 -11.10 4.94
C SER A 166 6.32 -12.49 5.55
N LYS A 167 6.53 -12.57 6.86
CA LYS A 167 6.61 -13.82 7.62
C LYS A 167 5.31 -14.61 7.55
N ASP A 168 4.18 -13.95 7.74
CA ASP A 168 2.85 -14.56 7.60
C ASP A 168 2.62 -15.09 6.18
N ALA A 169 2.95 -14.30 5.16
CA ALA A 169 2.83 -14.71 3.76
C ALA A 169 3.73 -15.91 3.43
N ARG A 170 4.98 -15.92 3.93
CA ARG A 170 5.92 -17.03 3.76
C ARG A 170 5.41 -18.31 4.40
N ARG A 171 4.90 -18.22 5.63
CA ARG A 171 4.33 -19.37 6.32
C ARG A 171 3.13 -19.92 5.56
N ASP A 172 2.21 -19.07 5.12
CA ASP A 172 1.06 -19.51 4.33
C ASP A 172 1.48 -20.16 3.00
N SER A 173 2.49 -19.60 2.32
CA SER A 173 3.09 -20.19 1.11
C SER A 173 3.64 -21.60 1.38
N ASN A 174 4.41 -21.76 2.45
CA ASN A 174 5.03 -23.04 2.80
C ASN A 174 3.97 -24.09 3.12
N VAL A 175 3.00 -23.73 3.97
CA VAL A 175 1.92 -24.64 4.37
C VAL A 175 1.07 -25.04 3.16
N ILE A 176 0.60 -24.09 2.35
CA ILE A 176 -0.27 -24.45 1.22
C ILE A 176 0.44 -25.28 0.16
N ASN A 177 1.75 -25.04 -0.08
CA ASN A 177 2.53 -25.81 -1.04
C ASN A 177 2.84 -27.24 -0.57
N ASN A 178 3.00 -27.43 0.74
CA ASN A 178 3.27 -28.76 1.30
C ASN A 178 2.02 -29.63 1.41
N PHE A 179 0.90 -29.05 1.87
CA PHE A 179 -0.32 -29.83 2.13
C PHE A 179 -1.26 -29.93 0.95
N CYS A 180 -1.21 -28.96 0.02
CA CYS A 180 -2.11 -28.89 -1.12
C CYS A 180 -1.33 -28.59 -2.39
N PRO A 181 -0.53 -29.55 -2.90
CA PRO A 181 0.19 -29.34 -4.15
C PRO A 181 -0.77 -29.14 -5.34
N LYS A 182 -0.27 -28.56 -6.42
CA LYS A 182 -1.09 -28.16 -7.59
C LYS A 182 -1.85 -29.35 -8.20
N ASN A 183 -1.22 -30.52 -8.30
CA ASN A 183 -1.82 -31.74 -8.85
C ASN A 183 -3.03 -32.21 -8.05
N VAL A 184 -2.90 -32.34 -6.72
CA VAL A 184 -4.01 -32.71 -5.83
C VAL A 184 -5.16 -31.71 -5.94
N THR A 185 -4.82 -30.43 -6.05
CA THR A 185 -5.85 -29.39 -6.19
C THR A 185 -6.55 -29.43 -7.55
N LEU A 186 -5.82 -29.75 -8.62
CA LEU A 186 -6.37 -29.89 -9.98
C LEU A 186 -7.38 -31.05 -10.04
N GLU A 187 -7.04 -32.21 -9.47
CA GLU A 187 -7.93 -33.37 -9.41
C GLU A 187 -9.27 -33.01 -8.73
N LEU A 188 -9.21 -32.29 -7.61
CA LEU A 188 -10.39 -31.80 -6.91
C LEU A 188 -11.25 -30.86 -7.78
N TYR A 189 -10.63 -30.01 -8.60
CA TYR A 189 -11.36 -29.11 -9.49
C TYR A 189 -12.02 -29.86 -10.64
N GLN A 190 -11.31 -30.80 -11.26
CA GLN A 190 -11.86 -31.65 -12.30
C GLN A 190 -13.08 -32.42 -11.80
N GLU A 191 -13.04 -32.97 -10.58
CA GLU A 191 -14.21 -33.60 -9.96
C GLU A 191 -15.37 -32.63 -9.74
N GLU A 192 -15.11 -31.39 -9.30
CA GLU A 192 -16.16 -30.39 -9.15
C GLU A 192 -16.77 -29.98 -10.50
N PHE A 193 -15.95 -29.85 -11.54
CA PHE A 193 -16.42 -29.52 -12.89
C PHE A 193 -17.34 -30.59 -13.44
N ARG A 194 -16.99 -31.87 -13.28
CA ARG A 194 -17.86 -33.01 -13.66
C ARG A 194 -19.24 -32.93 -12.99
N LYS A 195 -19.29 -32.45 -11.74
CA LYS A 195 -20.54 -32.35 -10.95
C LYS A 195 -21.36 -31.10 -11.25
N LYS A 196 -20.73 -30.01 -11.67
CA LYS A 196 -21.36 -28.67 -11.72
C LYS A 196 -21.49 -28.08 -13.13
N THR A 197 -20.93 -28.74 -14.14
CA THR A 197 -20.90 -28.22 -15.51
C THR A 197 -21.27 -29.31 -16.51
N ASN A 198 -21.74 -28.92 -17.70
CA ASN A 198 -21.99 -29.83 -18.82
C ASN A 198 -20.77 -29.94 -19.76
N MET A 199 -19.56 -29.71 -19.25
CA MET A 199 -18.33 -29.83 -20.03
C MET A 199 -18.04 -31.30 -20.36
N SER A 200 -17.45 -31.58 -21.52
CA SER A 200 -17.07 -32.95 -21.90
C SER A 200 -15.94 -33.48 -21.02
N GLU A 201 -15.91 -34.79 -20.80
CA GLU A 201 -14.83 -35.42 -20.03
C GLU A 201 -13.45 -35.18 -20.64
N ASP A 202 -13.34 -35.23 -21.97
CA ASP A 202 -12.09 -34.96 -22.68
C ASP A 202 -11.58 -33.54 -22.43
N PHE A 203 -12.48 -32.55 -22.37
CA PHE A 203 -12.11 -31.18 -22.00
C PHE A 203 -11.62 -31.11 -20.55
N ILE A 204 -12.37 -31.68 -19.60
CA ILE A 204 -12.04 -31.63 -18.17
C ILE A 204 -10.68 -32.29 -17.88
N ASN A 205 -10.42 -33.46 -18.48
CA ASN A 205 -9.19 -34.21 -18.25
C ASN A 205 -7.93 -33.53 -18.82
N LYS A 206 -8.09 -32.64 -19.80
CA LYS A 206 -7.00 -31.88 -20.43
C LYS A 206 -6.70 -30.55 -19.73
N LEU A 207 -7.50 -30.13 -18.76
CA LEU A 207 -7.27 -28.86 -18.04
C LEU A 207 -5.96 -28.91 -17.25
N SER A 208 -5.13 -27.87 -17.43
CA SER A 208 -4.04 -27.54 -16.51
C SER A 208 -4.58 -26.89 -15.23
N TYR A 209 -3.73 -26.80 -14.20
CA TYR A 209 -4.07 -26.09 -12.96
C TYR A 209 -4.38 -24.61 -13.22
N GLU A 210 -3.57 -23.97 -14.05
CA GLU A 210 -3.69 -22.57 -14.42
C GLU A 210 -5.00 -22.27 -15.17
N GLU A 211 -5.47 -23.19 -16.01
CA GLU A 211 -6.76 -23.08 -16.71
C GLU A 211 -7.95 -23.41 -15.80
N ALA A 212 -7.78 -24.35 -14.87
CA ALA A 212 -8.84 -24.76 -13.96
C ALA A 212 -9.17 -23.66 -12.92
N VAL A 213 -8.17 -22.92 -12.42
CA VAL A 213 -8.38 -21.93 -11.34
C VAL A 213 -9.42 -20.85 -11.71
N PRO A 214 -9.34 -20.16 -12.87
CA PRO A 214 -10.34 -19.16 -13.27
C PRO A 214 -11.75 -19.74 -13.40
N ILE A 215 -11.88 -20.93 -13.97
CA ILE A 215 -13.17 -21.63 -14.13
C ILE A 215 -13.75 -21.95 -12.75
N TRP A 216 -12.92 -22.49 -11.84
CA TRP A 216 -13.31 -22.82 -10.48
C TRP A 216 -13.80 -21.61 -9.69
N LYS A 217 -13.09 -20.47 -9.78
CA LYS A 217 -13.51 -19.21 -9.17
C LYS A 217 -14.87 -18.76 -9.72
N LYS A 218 -15.05 -18.76 -11.04
CA LYS A 218 -16.29 -18.37 -11.72
C LYS A 218 -17.48 -19.25 -11.29
N VAL A 219 -17.31 -20.57 -11.26
CA VAL A 219 -18.35 -21.53 -10.84
C VAL A 219 -18.81 -21.29 -9.39
N ARG A 220 -17.96 -20.69 -8.55
CA ARG A 220 -18.26 -20.39 -7.15
C ARG A 220 -18.59 -18.92 -6.88
N GLY A 221 -18.71 -18.10 -7.92
CA GLY A 221 -18.99 -16.66 -7.78
C GLY A 221 -17.88 -15.89 -7.06
N ILE A 222 -16.64 -16.40 -7.11
CA ILE A 222 -15.48 -15.75 -6.50
C ILE A 222 -14.86 -14.84 -7.56
N GLY A 223 -14.91 -13.52 -7.32
CA GLY A 223 -14.35 -12.47 -8.18
C GLY A 223 -12.86 -12.24 -7.98
#